data_AF-A0ABD3ZAC3-F1
#
_entry.id   AF-A0ABD3ZAC3-F1
#
_cell.length_a   1.000
_cell.length_b   1.000
_cell.length_c   1.000
_cell.angle_alpha   90.00
_cell.angle_beta   90.00
_cell.angle_gamma   90.00
#
_symmetry.space_group_name_H-M   'P 1'
#
loop_
_entity.id
_entity.type
_entity.pdbx_description
1 polymer ?
#
loop_
_entity_poly.entity_id
_entity_poly.type
_entity_poly.pdbx_seq_one_letter_code
_entity_poly.pdbx_strand_id
1 'polypeptide(L)' 'MKTEVTIIAPCAAHVKQKQQKRVYHEDISPQAIAPALKSFGRHIVKQQRRRQSVRVPAMRGSDWGQLLRALELKRAFA' A
#
# COMPACT_ATOMS: atom_id res chain seq x y z
N MET A 1 -20.87 38.96 28.26
CA MET A 1 -19.71 38.28 27.64
C MET A 1 -20.04 36.80 27.59
N LYS A 2 -20.20 36.20 26.39
CA LYS A 2 -20.53 34.78 26.26
C LYS A 2 -19.23 33.98 26.38
N THR A 3 -19.08 33.26 27.49
CA THR A 3 -17.99 32.29 27.69
C THR A 3 -18.36 31.01 26.96
N GLU A 4 -17.74 30.78 25.80
CA GLU A 4 -17.85 29.50 25.12
C GLU A 4 -17.03 28.46 25.92
N VAL A 5 -17.73 27.62 26.66
CA VAL A 5 -17.12 26.51 27.39
C VAL A 5 -17.08 25.31 26.42
N THR A 6 -15.96 25.14 25.74
CA THR A 6 -15.72 23.99 24.87
C THR A 6 -15.34 22.78 25.71
N ILE A 7 -16.19 21.75 25.72
CA ILE A 7 -15.99 20.48 26.47
C ILE A 7 -14.79 19.68 25.93
N ILE A 8 -14.43 19.89 24.66
CA ILE A 8 -13.38 19.15 23.97
C ILE A 8 -12.04 19.83 24.21
N ALA A 9 -11.15 19.13 24.94
CA ALA A 9 -9.77 19.59 25.12
C ALA A 9 -9.01 19.56 23.79
N PRO A 10 -8.27 20.62 23.42
CA PRO A 10 -7.49 20.64 22.19
C PRO A 10 -6.36 19.60 22.23
N CYS A 11 -6.36 18.68 21.26
CA CYS A 11 -5.37 17.60 21.16
C CYS A 11 -3.96 18.08 20.80
N ALA A 12 -3.77 19.35 20.42
CA ALA A 12 -2.48 19.88 19.97
C ALA A 12 -1.37 19.75 21.03
N ALA A 13 -1.70 19.86 22.32
CA ALA A 13 -0.76 19.67 23.43
C ALA A 13 -0.47 18.19 23.76
N HIS A 14 -1.31 17.27 23.27
CA HIS A 14 -1.29 15.85 23.64
C HIS A 14 -0.72 14.93 22.54
N VAL A 15 -0.58 15.45 21.31
CA VAL A 15 -0.01 14.70 20.18
C VAL A 15 1.44 15.11 19.99
N LYS A 16 2.37 14.15 20.08
CA LYS A 16 3.76 14.39 19.68
C LYS A 16 3.79 14.66 18.17
N GLN A 17 4.07 15.91 17.78
CA GLN A 17 4.20 16.34 16.39
C GLN A 17 5.51 15.86 15.74
N LYS A 18 5.92 14.62 16.01
CA LYS A 18 7.09 14.05 15.37
C LYS A 18 6.71 13.68 13.93
N GLN A 19 7.29 14.38 12.96
CA GLN A 19 7.13 14.02 11.56
C GLN A 19 7.54 12.55 11.36
N GLN A 20 6.60 11.74 10.90
CA GLN A 20 6.87 10.34 10.58
C GLN A 20 7.75 10.30 9.34
N LYS A 21 8.98 9.79 9.49
CA LYS A 21 9.89 9.62 8.35
C LYS A 21 9.38 8.46 7.50
N ARG A 22 9.15 8.72 6.22
CA ARG A 22 8.83 7.66 5.26
C ARG A 22 10.08 6.81 5.03
N VAL A 23 9.97 5.50 5.24
CA VAL A 23 11.02 4.55 4.89
C VAL A 23 10.87 4.23 3.41
N TYR A 24 11.94 4.47 2.65
CA TYR A 24 12.03 4.03 1.27
C TYR A 24 12.78 2.71 1.23
N HIS A 25 12.20 1.72 0.59
CA HIS A 25 12.84 0.44 0.33
C HIS A 25 13.35 0.43 -1.10
N GLU A 26 14.47 -0.26 -1.34
CA GLU A 26 14.99 -0.46 -2.68
C GLU A 26 14.02 -1.28 -3.52
N ASP A 27 13.97 -0.96 -4.81
CA ASP A 27 13.14 -1.65 -5.77
C ASP A 27 13.64 -3.07 -6.03
N ILE A 28 12.75 -4.04 -5.96
CA ILE A 28 13.06 -5.42 -6.31
C ILE A 28 13.27 -5.49 -7.83
N SER A 29 14.41 -6.06 -8.25
CA SER A 29 14.71 -6.32 -9.66
C SER A 29 13.61 -7.19 -10.30
N PRO A 30 13.17 -6.90 -11.54
CA PRO A 30 12.16 -7.70 -12.22
C PRO A 30 12.48 -9.18 -12.26
N GLN A 31 13.76 -9.56 -12.38
CA GLN A 31 14.22 -10.94 -12.43
C GLN A 31 14.09 -11.64 -11.08
N ALA A 32 14.26 -10.90 -9.98
CA ALA A 32 14.20 -11.42 -8.61
C ALA A 32 12.75 -11.71 -8.12
N ILE A 33 11.73 -11.19 -8.79
CA ILE A 33 10.33 -11.43 -8.42
C ILE A 33 9.96 -12.89 -8.69
N ALA A 34 9.44 -13.57 -7.68
CA ALA A 34 8.99 -14.95 -7.78
C ALA A 34 7.98 -15.14 -8.93
N PRO A 35 8.10 -16.21 -9.75
CA PRO A 35 7.19 -16.46 -10.87
C PRO A 35 5.70 -16.53 -10.48
N ALA A 36 5.41 -17.11 -9.31
CA ALA A 36 4.05 -17.20 -8.77
C ALA A 36 3.43 -15.81 -8.55
N LEU A 37 4.19 -14.86 -8.01
CA LEU A 37 3.74 -13.49 -7.74
C LEU A 37 3.58 -12.67 -9.02
N LYS A 38 4.47 -12.88 -10.00
CA LYS A 38 4.29 -12.34 -11.36
C LYS A 38 2.99 -12.84 -12.01
N SER A 39 2.71 -14.14 -11.90
CA SER A 39 1.48 -14.75 -12.43
C SER A 39 0.24 -14.18 -11.73
N PHE A 40 0.30 -14.05 -10.40
CA PHE A 40 -0.80 -13.48 -9.62
C PHE A 40 -1.05 -12.00 -9.95
N GLY A 41 0.01 -11.20 -10.13
CA GLY A 41 -0.12 -9.82 -10.62
C GLY A 41 -0.81 -9.75 -11.99
N ARG A 42 -0.47 -10.65 -12.93
CA ARG A 42 -1.16 -10.74 -14.22
C ARG A 42 -2.63 -11.12 -14.06
N HIS A 43 -2.94 -12.03 -13.15
CA HIS A 43 -4.32 -12.40 -12.83
C HIS A 43 -5.12 -11.20 -12.32
N ILE A 44 -4.57 -10.43 -11.39
CA ILE A 44 -5.20 -9.20 -10.87
C ILE A 44 -5.50 -8.21 -11.99
N VAL A 45 -4.52 -7.90 -12.85
CA VAL A 45 -4.70 -6.99 -13.98
C VAL A 45 -5.80 -7.48 -14.92
N LYS A 46 -5.85 -8.80 -15.20
CA LYS A 46 -6.88 -9.40 -16.05
C LYS A 46 -8.28 -9.24 -15.43
N GLN A 47 -8.43 -9.44 -14.12
CA GLN A 47 -9.71 -9.30 -13.43
C GLN A 47 -10.13 -7.85 -13.27
N GLN A 48 -9.17 -6.94 -13.04
CA GLN A 48 -9.43 -5.49 -13.03
C GLN A 48 -10.02 -5.01 -14.36
N ARG A 49 -9.48 -5.47 -15.50
CA ARG A 49 -10.04 -5.18 -16.84
C ARG A 49 -11.47 -5.67 -17.00
N ARG A 50 -11.83 -6.74 -16.29
CA ARG A 50 -13.20 -7.30 -16.23
C ARG A 50 -14.07 -6.65 -15.15
N ARG A 51 -13.55 -5.66 -14.42
CA ARG A 51 -14.18 -5.02 -13.26
C ARG A 51 -14.58 -6.03 -12.16
N GLN A 52 -13.81 -7.11 -12.04
CA GLN A 52 -14.01 -8.15 -11.02
C GLN A 52 -12.99 -7.99 -9.89
N SER A 53 -13.44 -8.25 -8.66
CA SER A 53 -12.58 -8.31 -7.48
C SER A 53 -11.75 -9.61 -7.46
N VAL A 54 -10.59 -9.57 -6.80
CA VAL A 54 -9.70 -10.74 -6.65
C VAL A 54 -9.50 -11.03 -5.17
N ARG A 55 -9.62 -12.30 -4.78
CA ARG A 55 -9.27 -12.74 -3.43
C ARG A 55 -7.77 -12.68 -3.25
N VAL A 56 -7.31 -11.89 -2.29
CA VAL A 56 -5.91 -11.84 -1.89
C VAL A 56 -5.68 -12.79 -0.71
N PRO A 57 -4.80 -13.79 -0.83
CA PRO A 57 -4.50 -14.70 0.27
C PRO A 57 -3.69 -14.01 1.36
N ALA A 58 -3.56 -14.67 2.52
CA ALA A 58 -2.61 -14.25 3.54
C ALA A 58 -1.18 -14.45 3.01
N MET A 59 -0.36 -13.40 3.07
CA MET A 59 0.97 -13.37 2.47
C MET A 59 1.97 -12.76 3.45
N ARG A 60 3.24 -13.15 3.34
CA ARG A 60 4.33 -12.51 4.09
C ARG A 60 4.60 -11.11 3.52
N GLY A 61 5.18 -10.23 4.33
CA GLY A 61 5.53 -8.87 3.90
C GLY A 61 6.45 -8.83 2.67
N SER A 62 7.39 -9.79 2.59
CA SER A 62 8.27 -9.98 1.42
C SER A 62 7.51 -10.29 0.13
N ASP A 63 6.49 -11.15 0.23
CA ASP A 63 5.69 -11.58 -0.91
C ASP A 63 4.78 -10.45 -1.38
N TRP A 64 4.29 -9.66 -0.42
CA TRP A 64 3.55 -8.43 -0.71
C TRP A 64 4.40 -7.42 -1.47
N GLY A 65 5.64 -7.16 -1.03
CA GLY A 65 6.56 -6.27 -1.73
C GLY A 65 6.83 -6.71 -3.17
N GLN A 66 7.05 -8.01 -3.38
CA GLN A 66 7.23 -8.58 -4.72
C GLN A 66 5.98 -8.49 -5.60
N LEU A 67 4.79 -8.71 -5.03
CA LEU A 67 3.52 -8.58 -5.76
C LEU A 67 3.25 -7.14 -6.17
N LEU A 68 3.43 -6.18 -5.26
CA LEU A 68 3.29 -4.75 -5.55
C LEU A 68 4.26 -4.32 -6.64
N ARG A 69 5.51 -4.77 -6.58
CA ARG A 69 6.49 -4.51 -7.64
C ARG A 69 6.05 -5.09 -8.99
N ALA A 70 5.50 -6.30 -9.01
CA ALA A 70 4.99 -6.92 -10.23
C ALA A 70 3.83 -6.12 -10.85
N LEU A 71 2.97 -5.54 -10.02
CA LEU A 71 1.86 -4.69 -10.44
C LEU A 71 2.36 -3.34 -10.97
N GLU A 72 3.34 -2.72 -10.32
CA GLU A 72 3.98 -1.48 -10.79
C GLU A 72 4.59 -1.67 -12.18
N LEU A 73 5.39 -2.72 -12.36
CA LEU A 73 5.98 -3.05 -13.65
C LEU A 73 4.89 -3.23 -14.71
N LYS A 74 3.80 -3.92 -14.40
CA LYS A 74 2.70 -4.10 -15.36
C LYS A 74 1.91 -2.83 -15.64
N ARG A 75 1.75 -1.94 -14.66
CA ARG A 75 1.08 -0.64 -14.83
C ARG A 75 1.92 0.32 -15.67
N ALA A 76 3.25 0.27 -15.55
CA ALA A 76 4.17 1.10 -16.34
C ALA A 76 4.20 0.73 -17.84
N PHE A 77 3.73 -0.47 -18.21
CA PHE A 77 3.63 -0.94 -19.59
C PHE A 77 2.17 -1.09 -20.09
N ALA A 78 1.20 -0.50 -19.39
CA ALA A 78 -0.23 -0.59 -19.71
C ALA A 78 -0.74 0.64 -20.47
#